data_AF-A0A4Q7IVW4-F1
#
_entry.id   AF-A0A4Q7IVW4-F1
#
_cell.length_a   1.000
_cell.length_b   1.000
_cell.length_c   1.000
_cell.angle_alpha   90.00
_cell.angle_beta   90.00
_cell.angle_gamma   90.00
#
_symmetry.space_group_name_H-M   'P 1'
#
loop_
_entity.id
_entity.type
_entity.pdbx_description
1 polymer ?
#
loop_
_entity_poly.entity_id
_entity_poly.type
_entity_poly.pdbx_seq_one_letter_code
_entity_poly.pdbx_strand_id
1 'polypeptide(L)' 'MNYQYIAVDWQRRHILLSAESMASLNRLILSEKGQALIHQQAVWIYRIEAEVFVKVVQEINRTGVAFSQLVRPDH' A
#
# COMPACT_ATOMS: atom_id res chain seq x y z
N MET A 1 15.83 -2.85 -10.51
CA MET A 1 15.16 -2.18 -9.38
C MET A 1 13.99 -3.06 -8.95
N ASN A 2 13.92 -3.44 -7.67
CA ASN A 2 12.82 -4.27 -7.13
C ASN A 2 11.74 -3.36 -6.56
N TYR A 3 10.48 -3.56 -6.96
CA TYR A 3 9.36 -2.70 -6.58
C TYR A 3 8.27 -3.50 -5.88
N GLN A 4 7.64 -2.88 -4.89
CA GLN A 4 6.37 -3.31 -4.33
C GLN A 4 5.24 -2.44 -4.89
N TYR A 5 4.15 -3.09 -5.26
CA TYR A 5 2.89 -2.46 -5.62
C TYR A 5 1.97 -2.55 -4.42
N ILE A 6 1.43 -1.41 -3.97
CA ILE A 6 0.63 -1.35 -2.76
C ILE A 6 -0.70 -0.66 -3.02
N ALA A 7 -1.73 -1.09 -2.27
CA ALA A 7 -2.99 -0.38 -2.15
C ALA A 7 -3.08 0.24 -0.76
N VAL A 8 -3.37 1.53 -0.69
CA VAL A 8 -3.49 2.31 0.54
C VAL A 8 -4.93 2.80 0.66
N ASP A 9 -5.46 2.85 1.88
CA ASP A 9 -6.82 3.35 2.15
C ASP A 9 -7.05 4.77 1.61
N TRP A 10 -8.31 5.16 1.43
CA TRP A 10 -8.70 6.45 0.85
C TRP A 10 -8.02 7.64 1.55
N GLN A 11 -7.86 7.55 2.87
CA GLN A 11 -7.25 8.59 3.70
C GLN A 11 -5.71 8.61 3.63
N ARG A 12 -5.09 7.66 2.91
CA ARG A 12 -3.64 7.50 2.79
C ARG A 12 -2.96 7.36 4.15
N ARG A 13 -3.56 6.58 5.04
CA ARG A 13 -3.06 6.27 6.38
C ARG A 13 -2.47 4.88 6.47
N HIS A 14 -3.15 3.87 5.91
CA HIS A 14 -2.82 2.46 6.09
C HIS A 14 -2.59 1.76 4.76
N ILE A 15 -1.51 0.98 4.70
CA ILE A 15 -1.29 0.05 3.59
C ILE A 15 -2.20 -1.15 3.81
N LEU A 16 -3.13 -1.38 2.88
CA LEU A 16 -4.14 -2.43 2.97
C LEU A 16 -3.68 -3.72 2.28
N LEU A 17 -3.04 -3.59 1.11
CA LEU A 17 -2.55 -4.70 0.32
C LEU A 17 -1.16 -4.40 -0.24
N SER A 18 -0.38 -5.44 -0.49
CA SER A 18 0.89 -5.34 -1.19
C SER A 18 1.12 -6.56 -2.09
N ALA A 19 1.82 -6.36 -3.21
CA ALA A 19 2.23 -7.42 -4.11
C ALA A 19 3.48 -7.03 -4.91
N GLU A 20 4.21 -8.03 -5.41
CA GLU A 20 5.45 -7.85 -6.19
C GLU A 20 5.20 -7.38 -7.64
N SER A 21 3.94 -7.39 -8.10
CA SER A 21 3.56 -6.89 -9.42
C SER A 21 2.18 -6.25 -9.43
N MET A 22 1.94 -5.34 -10.37
CA MET A 22 0.62 -4.73 -10.56
C MET A 22 -0.46 -5.78 -10.89
N ALA A 23 -0.12 -6.80 -11.68
CA ALA A 23 -1.05 -7.88 -12.02
C ALA A 23 -1.46 -8.69 -10.78
N SER A 24 -0.52 -8.97 -9.87
CA SER A 24 -0.82 -9.62 -8.60
C SER A 24 -1.63 -8.71 -7.67
N LEU A 25 -1.32 -7.41 -7.62
CA LEU A 25 -2.09 -6.46 -6.83
C LEU A 25 -3.55 -6.37 -7.32
N ASN A 26 -3.76 -6.28 -8.64
CA ASN A 26 -5.11 -6.23 -9.23
C ASN A 26 -5.91 -7.50 -8.89
N ARG A 27 -5.28 -8.68 -8.98
CA ARG A 27 -5.93 -9.94 -8.57
C ARG A 27 -6.32 -9.92 -7.09
N LEU A 28 -5.46 -9.39 -6.22
CA LEU A 28 -5.79 -9.24 -4.80
C LEU A 28 -6.94 -8.27 -4.60
N ILE A 29 -6.91 -7.08 -5.20
CA ILE A 29 -7.98 -6.07 -5.11
C ILE A 29 -9.33 -6.66 -5.51
N LEU A 30 -9.39 -7.45 -6.58
CA LEU A 30 -10.63 -8.04 -7.09
C LEU A 30 -11.07 -9.31 -6.35
N SER A 31 -10.19 -9.91 -5.54
CA SER A 31 -10.52 -11.12 -4.77
C SER A 31 -11.43 -10.81 -3.58
N GLU A 32 -12.23 -11.79 -3.15
CA GLU A 32 -13.07 -11.68 -1.95
C GLU A 32 -12.24 -11.29 -0.70
N LYS A 33 -11.06 -11.91 -0.54
CA LYS A 33 -10.15 -11.61 0.57
C LYS A 33 -9.65 -10.16 0.53
N GLY A 34 -9.28 -9.67 -0.65
CA GLY A 34 -8.85 -8.28 -0.79
C GLY A 34 -9.98 -7.29 -0.59
N GLN A 35 -11.18 -7.58 -1.10
CA GLN A 35 -12.37 -6.77 -0.87
C GLN A 35 -12.75 -6.69 0.61
N ALA A 36 -12.58 -7.78 1.37
CA ALA A 36 -12.78 -7.79 2.82
C ALA A 36 -11.79 -6.87 3.56
N LEU A 37 -10.53 -6.80 3.12
CA LEU A 37 -9.51 -5.91 3.69
C LEU A 37 -9.69 -4.45 3.25
N ILE A 38 -10.16 -4.23 2.01
CA ILE A 38 -10.42 -2.89 1.48
C ILE A 38 -11.74 -2.32 2.03
N HIS A 39 -12.64 -3.15 2.54
CA HIS A 39 -13.98 -2.74 2.98
C HIS A 39 -14.79 -2.04 1.88
N GLN A 40 -14.64 -2.51 0.63
CA GLN A 40 -15.32 -1.96 -0.56
C GLN A 40 -15.12 -0.45 -0.80
N GLN A 41 -14.06 0.13 -0.22
CA GLN A 41 -13.72 1.54 -0.38
C GLN A 41 -12.82 1.78 -1.62
N ALA A 42 -12.74 3.03 -2.08
CA ALA A 42 -11.73 3.44 -3.05
C ALA A 42 -10.32 3.43 -2.43
N VAL A 43 -9.32 2.95 -3.18
CA VAL A 43 -7.93 2.84 -2.73
C VAL A 43 -6.99 3.60 -3.64
N TRP A 44 -5.89 4.09 -3.06
CA TRP A 44 -4.77 4.63 -3.80
C TRP A 44 -3.78 3.53 -4.14
N ILE A 45 -3.33 3.47 -5.39
CA ILE A 45 -2.32 2.51 -5.83
C ILE A 45 -0.99 3.23 -5.98
N TYR A 46 0.05 2.66 -5.38
CA TYR A 46 1.42 3.16 -5.47
C TYR A 46 2.37 2.08 -5.96
N ARG A 47 3.42 2.51 -6.65
CA ARG A 47 4.64 1.73 -6.89
C ARG A 47 5.76 2.33 -6.04
N ILE A 48 6.34 1.53 -5.17
CA ILE A 48 7.39 1.95 -4.23
C ILE A 48 8.56 0.98 -4.32
N GLU A 49 9.79 1.47 -4.18
CA GLU A 49 10.96 0.60 -4.11
C GLU A 49 10.85 -0.35 -2.91
N ALA A 50 11.20 -1.63 -3.10
CA ALA A 50 11.00 -2.65 -2.07
C ALA A 50 11.74 -2.32 -0.76
N GLU A 51 12.94 -1.74 -0.84
CA GLU A 51 13.71 -1.30 0.34
C GLU A 51 13.03 -0.14 1.08
N VAL A 52 12.44 0.80 0.33
CA VAL A 52 11.68 1.91 0.91
C VAL A 52 10.38 1.40 1.53
N PHE A 53 9.70 0.44 0.90
CA PHE A 53 8.51 -0.19 1.45
C PHE A 53 8.77 -0.82 2.82
N VAL A 54 9.87 -1.57 2.98
CA VAL A 54 10.25 -2.16 4.26
C VAL A 54 10.43 -1.09 5.35
N LYS A 55 11.15 -0.01 5.04
CA LYS A 55 11.36 1.11 5.97
C LYS A 55 10.04 1.79 6.36
N VAL A 56 9.15 2.02 5.39
CA VAL A 56 7.84 2.63 5.62
C VAL A 56 6.99 1.76 6.53
N VAL A 57 6.89 0.46 6.27
CA VAL A 57 6.12 -0.47 7.12
C VAL A 57 6.69 -0.53 8.54
N GLN A 58 8.01 -0.59 8.68
CA GLN A 58 8.66 -0.57 10.00
C GLN A 58 8.32 0.71 10.76
N GLU A 59 8.38 1.87 10.11
CA GLU A 59 8.12 3.14 10.76
C GLU A 59 6.65 3.32 11.15
N ILE A 60 5.70 2.89 10.29
CA ILE A 60 4.27 2.86 10.61
C ILE A 60 4.03 1.98 11.83
N ASN A 61 4.60 0.77 11.85
CA ASN A 61 4.42 -0.16 12.98
C ASN A 61 5.04 0.37 14.28
N ARG A 62 6.15 1.10 14.18
CA ARG A 62 6.88 1.66 15.33
C ARG A 62 6.18 2.88 15.94
N THR A 63 5.59 3.74 15.10
CA THR A 63 5.14 5.08 15.52
C THR A 63 3.64 5.31 15.37
N GLY A 64 2.93 4.48 14.59
CA GLY A 64 1.53 4.69 14.23
C GLY A 64 1.31 5.87 13.26
N VAL A 65 2.38 6.42 12.68
CA VAL A 65 2.31 7.54 11.73
C VAL A 65 1.59 7.12 10.45
N ALA A 66 0.89 8.07 9.81
CA ALA A 66 0.16 7.79 8.57
C ALA A 66 1.11 7.61 7.37
N PHE A 67 0.77 6.72 6.44
CA PHE A 67 1.52 6.49 5.20
C PHE A 67 1.84 7.79 4.44
N SER A 68 0.86 8.67 4.27
CA SER A 68 1.00 9.96 3.57
C SER A 68 1.99 10.94 4.21
N GLN A 69 2.34 10.76 5.48
CA GLN A 69 3.35 11.58 6.14
C GLN A 69 4.76 11.08 5.86
N LEU A 70 4.91 9.79 5.55
CA LEU A 70 6.19 9.15 5.21
C LEU A 70 6.48 9.15 3.72
N VAL A 71 5.45 8.98 2.90
CA VAL A 71 5.55 8.92 1.44
C VAL A 71 4.76 10.09 0.87
N ARG A 72 5.48 11.07 0.33
CA ARG A 72 4.88 12.17 -0.42
C ARG A 72 4.86 11.78 -1.89
N PRO A 73 3.74 11.98 -2.62
CA PRO A 73 3.78 11.90 -4.07
C PRO A 73 4.79 12.93 -4.58
N ASP A 74 5.73 12.50 -5.41
CA ASP A 74 6.46 13.46 -6.24
C ASP A 74 5.44 14.12 -7.17
N HIS A 75 5.48 15.45 -7.22
CA HIS A 75 4.53 16.28 -7.98
C HIS A 75 4.45 15.90 -9.46
#